data_AF-A0A2I3GSK8-F1
#
_entry.id   AF-A0A2I3GSK8-F1
#
_cell.length_a   1.000
_cell.length_b   1.000
_cell.length_c   1.000
_cell.angle_alpha   90.00
_cell.angle_beta   90.00
_cell.angle_gamma   90.00
#
_symmetry.space_group_name_H-M   'P 1'
#
loop_
_entity.id
_entity.type
_entity.pdbx_description
1 polymer ?
#
loop_
_entity_poly.entity_id
_entity_poly.type
_entity_poly.pdbx_seq_one_letter_code
_entity_poly.pdbx_strand_id
1 'polypeptide(L)' 'MAEESPRACAEPVEPKATAPPERTSDYYRVSADLPGRFNNPGWFRGYRTQKAVSVYRTSNQAYGSRAPTVHEMP' A
#
# COMPACT_ATOMS: atom_id res chain seq x y z
N MET A 1 41.99 11.52 -6.10
CA MET A 1 40.58 11.89 -6.27
C MET A 1 40.00 10.94 -7.30
N ALA A 2 39.18 9.97 -6.91
CA ALA A 2 38.51 9.06 -7.83
C ALA A 2 37.03 9.44 -7.82
N GLU A 3 36.52 9.93 -8.95
CA GLU A 3 35.10 10.23 -9.14
C GLU A 3 34.34 8.92 -9.29
N GLU A 4 33.51 8.58 -8.31
CA GLU A 4 32.60 7.44 -8.43
C GLU A 4 31.29 7.92 -9.08
N SER A 5 31.05 7.45 -10.31
CA SER A 5 29.82 7.69 -11.06
C SER A 5 28.58 7.27 -10.24
N PRO A 6 27.51 8.08 -10.18
CA PRO A 6 26.29 7.67 -9.50
C PRO A 6 25.66 6.52 -10.29
N ARG A 7 25.61 5.35 -9.64
CA ARG A 7 25.05 4.13 -10.19
C ARG A 7 23.63 4.36 -10.70
N ALA A 8 23.41 3.93 -11.94
CA ALA A 8 22.14 3.95 -12.65
C ALA A 8 21.02 3.32 -11.82
N CYS A 9 19.84 3.92 -11.99
CA CYS A 9 18.54 3.58 -11.43
C CYS A 9 18.37 2.08 -11.15
N ALA A 10 18.24 1.73 -9.86
CA ALA A 10 17.82 0.40 -9.45
C ALA A 10 16.45 0.09 -10.07
N GLU A 11 16.39 -1.04 -10.77
CA GLU A 11 15.21 -1.54 -11.47
C GLU A 11 13.98 -1.61 -10.56
N PRO A 12 12.77 -1.36 -11.08
CA PRO A 12 11.55 -1.50 -10.31
C PRO A 12 11.36 -2.97 -9.94
N VAL A 13 11.53 -3.30 -8.66
CA VAL A 13 11.09 -4.57 -8.09
C VAL A 13 9.59 -4.68 -8.35
N GLU A 14 9.22 -5.58 -9.26
CA GLU A 14 7.85 -5.91 -9.56
C GLU A 14 7.10 -6.24 -8.25
N PRO A 15 5.87 -5.74 -8.06
CA PRO A 15 5.09 -6.09 -6.90
C PRO A 15 4.86 -7.61 -6.93
N LYS A 16 5.52 -8.30 -5.99
CA LYS A 16 5.31 -9.71 -5.66
C LYS A 16 3.81 -10.02 -5.73
N ALA A 17 3.44 -10.94 -6.61
CA ALA A 17 2.07 -11.37 -6.89
C ALA A 17 1.26 -11.36 -5.59
N THR A 18 0.40 -10.36 -5.48
CA THR A 18 -0.38 -10.11 -4.27
C THR A 18 -1.31 -11.32 -4.12
N ALA A 19 -1.38 -11.87 -2.90
CA ALA A 19 -2.39 -12.85 -2.56
C ALA A 19 -3.77 -12.37 -3.06
N PRO A 20 -4.69 -13.29 -3.42
CA PRO A 20 -6.01 -12.89 -3.88
C PRO A 20 -6.60 -11.86 -2.90
N PRO A 21 -7.21 -10.76 -3.40
CA PRO A 21 -7.65 -9.68 -2.55
C PRO A 21 -8.65 -10.20 -1.52
N GLU A 22 -8.24 -10.19 -0.24
CA GLU A 22 -9.08 -10.63 0.88
C GLU A 22 -10.29 -9.70 1.00
N ARG A 23 -11.49 -10.28 1.02
CA ARG A 23 -12.74 -9.53 1.14
C ARG A 23 -13.21 -9.50 2.59
N THR A 24 -13.83 -8.40 3.01
CA THR A 24 -14.35 -8.32 4.38
C THR A 24 -15.52 -9.26 4.64
N SER A 25 -16.34 -9.51 3.61
CA SER A 25 -17.45 -10.45 3.65
C SER A 25 -17.04 -11.89 3.93
N ASP A 26 -15.78 -12.25 3.66
CA ASP A 26 -15.31 -13.62 3.87
C ASP A 26 -15.05 -13.91 5.36
N TYR A 27 -14.79 -12.87 6.15
CA TYR A 27 -14.47 -12.97 7.58
C TYR A 27 -15.57 -12.41 8.48
N TYR A 28 -16.36 -11.46 7.98
CA TYR A 28 -17.37 -10.73 8.76
C TYR A 28 -18.69 -10.61 8.02
N ARG A 29 -19.77 -10.46 8.79
CA ARG A 29 -21.09 -10.16 8.25
C ARG A 29 -21.15 -8.69 7.85
N VAL A 30 -21.25 -8.45 6.56
CA VAL A 30 -21.37 -7.12 5.96
C VAL A 30 -22.82 -6.87 5.55
N SER A 31 -23.33 -5.66 5.76
CA SER A 31 -24.68 -5.29 5.31
C SER A 31 -24.76 -5.21 3.79
N ALA A 32 -25.91 -5.59 3.22
CA ALA A 32 -26.13 -5.53 1.77
C ALA A 32 -26.10 -4.08 1.23
N ASP A 33 -26.36 -3.09 2.09
CA ASP A 33 -26.36 -1.67 1.75
C ASP A 33 -24.95 -1.04 1.78
N LEU A 34 -23.92 -1.78 2.22
CA LEU A 34 -22.56 -1.23 2.31
C LEU A 34 -21.92 -1.12 0.93
N PRO A 35 -21.32 0.03 0.57
CA PRO A 35 -20.62 0.17 -0.70
C PRO A 35 -19.53 -0.88 -0.87
N GLY A 36 -19.47 -1.51 -2.05
CA GLY A 36 -18.54 -2.61 -2.34
C GLY A 36 -17.05 -2.29 -2.15
N ARG A 37 -16.69 -1.01 -2.03
CA ARG A 37 -15.33 -0.56 -1.67
C ARG A 37 -14.90 -0.97 -0.27
N PHE A 38 -15.82 -1.01 0.69
CA PHE A 38 -15.52 -1.47 2.04
C PHE A 38 -15.32 -2.97 2.08
N ASN A 39 -15.96 -3.71 1.16
CA ASN A 39 -15.73 -5.15 1.02
C ASN A 39 -14.35 -5.47 0.41
N ASN A 40 -13.76 -4.54 -0.33
CA ASN A 40 -12.49 -4.74 -1.04
C ASN A 40 -11.43 -3.75 -0.51
N PRO A 41 -10.74 -4.06 0.62
CA PRO A 41 -9.73 -3.17 1.20
C PRO A 41 -8.60 -2.83 0.20
N GLY A 42 -8.32 -3.71 -0.76
CA GLY A 42 -7.34 -3.46 -1.83
C GLY A 42 -7.66 -2.27 -2.76
N TRP A 43 -8.89 -1.73 -2.73
CA TRP A 43 -9.22 -0.49 -3.45
C TRP A 43 -8.66 0.76 -2.76
N PHE A 44 -8.37 0.69 -1.47
CA PHE A 44 -7.73 1.77 -0.73
C PHE A 44 -6.21 1.63 -0.81
N ARG A 45 -5.63 2.30 -1.80
CA ARG A 45 -4.17 2.48 -1.87
C ARG A 45 -3.85 3.65 -0.95
N GLY A 46 -3.22 3.38 0.20
CA GLY A 46 -2.82 4.44 1.15
C GLY A 46 -2.06 5.58 0.46
N TYR A 47 -1.87 6.70 1.15
CA TYR A 47 -1.23 7.91 0.60
C TYR A 47 0.22 7.71 0.13
N ARG A 48 0.85 6.58 0.48
CA ARG A 48 2.18 6.21 -0.03
C ARG A 48 2.09 5.65 -1.45
N THR A 49 1.88 6.54 -2.42
CA THR A 49 1.85 6.19 -3.84
C THR A 49 3.26 5.94 -4.40
N GLN A 50 4.29 6.53 -3.79
CA GLN A 50 5.67 6.36 -4.23
C GLN A 50 6.59 5.83 -3.12
N LYS A 51 7.44 4.86 -3.47
CA LYS A 51 8.51 4.37 -2.59
C LYS A 51 9.47 5.53 -2.37
N ALA A 52 9.58 6.02 -1.14
CA ALA A 52 10.52 7.08 -0.79
C ALA A 52 11.94 6.67 -1.23
N VAL A 53 12.45 7.34 -2.26
CA VAL A 53 13.81 7.19 -2.81
C VAL A 53 14.83 7.92 -1.93
N SER A 54 14.36 8.76 -1.01
CA SER A 54 15.20 9.57 -0.13
C SER A 54 15.67 8.80 1.11
N VAL A 55 16.92 9.04 1.49
CA VAL A 55 17.53 8.63 2.76
C VAL A 55 16.77 9.25 3.95
N TYR A 56 16.21 10.44 3.76
CA TYR A 56 15.43 11.15 4.77
C TYR A 56 13.93 10.84 4.66
N ARG A 57 13.32 10.53 5.80
CA ARG A 57 11.87 10.37 5.97
C ARG A 57 11.36 11.36 6.99
N THR A 58 10.21 11.96 6.72
CA THR A 58 9.52 12.80 7.72
C THR A 58 8.51 11.94 8.49
N SER A 59 8.20 12.33 9.73
CA SER A 59 7.18 11.66 10.55
C SER A 59 5.81 11.66 9.87
N ASN A 60 5.46 12.75 9.19
CA ASN A 60 4.18 12.89 8.48
C ASN A 60 4.03 11.89 7.32
N GLN A 61 5.13 11.39 6.74
CA GLN A 61 5.08 10.34 5.72
C GLN A 61 4.58 9.00 6.26
N ALA A 62 4.54 8.79 7.59
CA ALA A 62 3.98 7.58 8.16
C ALA A 62 2.44 7.57 8.11
N TYR A 63 1.81 8.74 8.22
CA TYR A 63 0.35 8.86 8.28
C TYR A 63 -0.30 8.43 6.95
N GLY A 64 -1.25 7.49 7.04
CA GLY A 64 -1.95 6.89 5.90
C GLY A 64 -1.03 6.22 4.87
N SER A 65 0.21 5.91 5.24
CA SER A 65 1.16 5.20 4.37
C SER A 65 0.84 3.72 4.17
N ARG A 66 -0.02 3.16 5.04
CA ARG A 66 -0.45 1.77 5.04
C ARG A 66 -1.85 1.66 4.44
N ALA A 67 -2.03 0.70 3.54
CA ALA A 67 -3.35 0.33 3.04
C ALA A 67 -4.17 -0.34 4.16
N PRO A 68 -5.47 -0.03 4.29
CA PRO A 68 -6.31 -0.65 5.28
C PRO A 68 -6.50 -2.14 4.99
N THR A 69 -6.78 -2.88 6.05
CA THR A 69 -6.98 -4.33 6.05
C THR A 69 -8.44 -4.70 6.29
N VAL A 70 -8.79 -5.98 6.08
CA VAL A 70 -10.14 -6.49 6.31
C VAL A 70 -10.67 -6.18 7.72
N HIS A 71 -9.80 -6.21 8.72
CA HIS A 71 -10.18 -5.99 10.12
C HIS A 71 -10.34 -4.52 10.51
N GLU A 72 -9.85 -3.60 9.67
CA GLU A 72 -9.99 -2.15 9.86
C GLU A 72 -11.21 -1.60 9.09
N MET A 73 -11.73 -2.36 8.12
CA MET A 73 -12.92 -1.99 7.37
C MET A 73 -14.20 -2.27 8.18
N PRO A 74 -15.18 -1.34 8.15
CA PRO A 74 -16.48 -1.52 8.80
C PRO A 74 -17.39 -2.51 8.07
#